data_AF-A0A6B3HTF6-F1
#
_entry.id   AF-A0A6B3HTF6-F1
#
_cell.length_a   1.000
_cell.length_b   1.000
_cell.length_c   1.000
_cell.angle_alpha   90.00
_cell.angle_beta   90.00
_cell.angle_gamma   90.00
#
_symmetry.space_group_name_H-M   'P 1'
#
loop_
_entity.id
_entity.type
_entity.pdbx_description
1 polymer ?
#
loop_
_entity_poly.entity_id
_entity_poly.type
_entity_poly.pdbx_seq_one_letter_code
_entity_poly.pdbx_strand_id
1 'polypeptide(L)'
;SGLHGMWSVGALIGSAAGTVAAHIGADARLHHTLAALVLTALGLLACRSVLDLRSEPDEEPPPRFTLPPKSALIIGAVGFCAVFAEGASLDWSAVYLRDILGSSDGVAAASTTAFALTMAVA
;
A
#
# COMPACT_ATOMS: atom_id res chain seq x y z
N SER A 1 12.33 -6.17 5.39
CA SER A 1 12.20 -4.70 5.51
C SER A 1 12.17 -3.95 4.19
N GLY A 2 13.10 -4.12 3.23
CA GLY A 2 13.17 -3.25 2.04
C GLY A 2 11.89 -3.15 1.19
N LEU A 3 11.17 -4.26 0.97
CA LEU A 3 9.91 -4.26 0.20
C LEU A 3 8.79 -3.47 0.90
N HIS A 4 8.71 -3.56 2.23
CA HIS A 4 7.73 -2.85 3.03
C HIS A 4 8.05 -1.35 3.09
N GLY A 5 9.34 -1.00 3.20
CA GLY A 5 9.78 0.40 3.09
C GLY A 5 9.47 1.01 1.71
N MET A 6 9.69 0.27 0.62
CA MET A 6 9.34 0.73 -0.73
C MET A 6 7.83 0.95 -0.92
N TRP A 7 7.00 0.15 -0.24
CA TRP A 7 5.55 0.36 -0.21
C TRP A 7 5.18 1.70 0.45
N SER A 8 5.76 2.00 1.63
CA SER A 8 5.56 3.28 2.32
C SER A 8 6.04 4.49 1.49
N VAL A 9 7.17 4.35 0.79
CA VAL A 9 7.68 5.40 -0.13
C VAL A 9 6.68 5.64 -1.27
N GLY A 10 6.15 4.57 -1.87
CA GLY A 10 5.12 4.66 -2.90
C GLY A 10 3.86 5.38 -2.40
N ALA A 11 3.39 5.02 -1.20
CA ALA A 11 2.24 5.67 -0.57
C ALA A 11 2.48 7.17 -0.32
N LEU A 12 3.69 7.54 0.16
CA LEU A 12 4.06 8.93 0.40
C LEU A 12 4.11 9.74 -0.90
N ILE A 13 4.75 9.22 -1.95
CA ILE A 13 4.83 9.88 -3.27
C ILE A 13 3.43 10.03 -3.88
N GLY A 14 2.61 8.99 -3.82
CA GLY A 14 1.24 9.01 -4.32
C GLY A 14 0.37 10.04 -3.59
N SER A 15 0.44 10.08 -2.25
CA SER A 15 -0.28 11.06 -1.43
C SER A 15 0.16 12.50 -1.73
N ALA A 16 1.46 12.74 -1.87
CA ALA A 16 1.99 14.05 -2.24
C ALA A 16 1.50 14.49 -3.63
N ALA A 17 1.57 13.60 -4.63
CA ALA A 17 1.09 13.88 -5.98
C ALA A 17 -0.42 14.17 -6.00
N GLY A 18 -1.23 13.39 -5.27
CA GLY A 18 -2.67 13.58 -5.13
C GLY A 18 -3.01 14.90 -4.43
N THR A 19 -2.27 15.26 -3.38
CA THR A 19 -2.45 16.52 -2.65
C THR A 19 -2.19 17.72 -3.56
N VAL A 20 -1.09 17.70 -4.34
CA VAL A 20 -0.78 18.76 -5.30
C VAL A 20 -1.87 18.85 -6.37
N ALA A 21 -2.31 17.72 -6.92
CA ALA A 21 -3.37 17.68 -7.92
C ALA A 21 -4.69 18.27 -7.40
N ALA A 22 -5.09 17.90 -6.18
CA ALA A 22 -6.27 18.47 -5.53
C ALA A 22 -6.12 19.97 -5.27
N HIS A 23 -4.95 20.42 -4.82
CA HIS A 23 -4.69 21.84 -4.53
C HIS A 23 -4.78 22.74 -5.76
N ILE A 24 -4.31 22.26 -6.92
CA ILE A 24 -4.41 23.01 -8.18
C ILE A 24 -5.77 22.85 -8.87
N GLY A 25 -6.72 22.13 -8.26
CA GLY A 25 -8.03 21.86 -8.85
C GLY A 25 -7.98 21.00 -10.10
N ALA A 26 -7.00 20.10 -10.21
CA ALA A 26 -6.87 19.21 -11.37
C ALA A 26 -8.10 18.31 -11.50
N ASP A 27 -8.55 18.09 -12.74
CA ASP A 27 -9.60 17.13 -13.00
C ASP A 27 -9.16 15.73 -12.54
N ALA A 28 -10.00 15.09 -11.71
CA ALA A 28 -9.68 13.81 -11.11
C ALA A 28 -9.46 12.72 -12.16
N ARG A 29 -10.21 12.74 -13.27
CA ARG A 29 -10.08 11.74 -14.34
C ARG A 29 -8.74 11.88 -15.03
N LEU A 30 -8.31 13.12 -15.32
CA LEU A 30 -7.00 13.40 -15.89
C LEU A 30 -5.87 12.95 -14.95
N HIS A 31 -5.94 13.28 -13.66
CA HIS A 31 -4.93 12.86 -12.68
C HIS A 31 -4.79 11.33 -12.61
N HIS A 32 -5.92 10.62 -12.47
CA HIS A 32 -5.91 9.15 -12.35
C HIS A 32 -5.49 8.48 -13.67
N THR A 33 -5.87 9.02 -14.82
CA THR A 33 -5.44 8.48 -16.14
C THR A 33 -3.93 8.63 -16.30
N LEU A 34 -3.37 9.80 -15.97
CA LEU A 34 -1.92 10.03 -16.04
C LEU A 34 -1.17 9.12 -15.07
N ALA A 35 -1.64 9.00 -13.83
CA ALA A 35 -1.06 8.11 -12.84
C ALA A 35 -1.06 6.65 -13.31
N ALA A 36 -2.18 6.17 -13.87
CA ALA A 36 -2.28 4.81 -14.42
C ALA A 36 -1.27 4.57 -15.55
N LEU A 37 -1.13 5.50 -16.49
CA LEU A 37 -0.17 5.39 -17.60
C LEU A 37 1.28 5.37 -17.12
N VAL A 38 1.63 6.28 -16.19
CA VAL A 38 2.98 6.36 -15.62
C VAL A 38 3.32 5.08 -14.85
N LEU A 39 2.44 4.62 -13.96
CA LEU A 39 2.65 3.40 -13.18
C LEU A 39 2.74 2.16 -14.07
N THR A 40 1.93 2.09 -15.14
CA THR A 40 2.01 0.99 -16.12
C THR A 40 3.36 1.00 -16.84
N ALA A 41 3.84 2.15 -17.31
CA ALA A 41 5.13 2.26 -17.98
C ALA A 41 6.30 1.88 -17.06
N LEU A 42 6.28 2.37 -15.80
CA LEU A 42 7.27 2.01 -14.78
C LEU A 42 7.22 0.51 -14.45
N GLY A 43 6.03 -0.06 -14.32
CA GLY A 43 5.84 -1.50 -14.10
C GLY A 43 6.40 -2.34 -15.24
N LEU A 44 6.10 -1.97 -16.49
CA LEU A 44 6.66 -2.64 -17.67
C LEU A 44 8.18 -2.57 -17.68
N LEU A 45 8.78 -1.41 -17.35
CA LEU A 45 10.22 -1.25 -17.29
C LEU A 45 10.87 -2.08 -16.19
N ALA A 46 10.28 -2.09 -14.99
CA ALA A 46 10.75 -2.86 -13.85
C ALA A 46 10.68 -4.38 -14.11
N CYS A 47 9.61 -4.84 -14.78
CA CYS A 47 9.42 -6.25 -15.11
C CYS A 47 10.44 -6.77 -16.15
N ARG A 48 11.14 -5.90 -16.92
CA ARG A 48 12.19 -6.34 -17.86
C ARG A 48 13.39 -6.98 -17.17
N SER A 49 13.58 -6.67 -15.88
CA SER A 49 14.72 -7.11 -15.08
C SER A 49 14.40 -8.29 -14.17
N VAL A 50 13.16 -8.79 -14.20
CA VAL A 50 12.76 -9.96 -13.41
C VAL A 50 13.37 -11.21 -14.05
N LEU A 51 14.07 -12.00 -13.25
CA LEU A 51 14.62 -13.28 -13.66
C LEU A 51 13.49 -14.21 -14.10
N ASP A 52 13.63 -14.83 -15.27
CA ASP A 52 12.77 -15.93 -15.72
C ASP A 52 13.12 -17.18 -14.88
N LEU A 53 12.54 -17.25 -13.67
CA LEU A 53 12.65 -18.40 -12.78
C LEU A 53 11.78 -19.53 -13.33
N ARG A 54 12.31 -20.26 -14.31
CA ARG A 54 11.70 -21.50 -14.78
C ARG A 54 11.99 -22.59 -13.75
N SER A 55 10.94 -23.31 -13.34
CA SER A 55 11.13 -24.56 -12.60
C SER A 55 11.97 -25.52 -13.42
N GLU A 56 12.95 -26.16 -12.78
CA GLU A 56 13.72 -27.23 -13.41
C GLU A 56 12.77 -28.38 -13.80
N PRO A 57 13.00 -29.07 -14.94
CA PRO A 57 12.06 -30.07 -15.48
C PRO A 57 11.76 -31.26 -14.56
N ASP A 58 12.51 -31.44 -13.46
CA ASP A 58 12.51 -32.63 -12.61
C ASP A 58 12.04 -32.34 -11.16
N GLU A 59 11.48 -31.16 -10.89
CA GLU A 59 10.83 -30.89 -9.60
C GLU A 59 9.45 -31.56 -9.54
N GLU A 60 9.29 -32.53 -8.63
CA GLU A 60 7.96 -33.05 -8.29
C GLU A 60 7.06 -31.88 -7.86
N PRO A 61 5.86 -31.74 -8.46
CA PRO A 61 4.99 -30.62 -8.16
C PRO A 61 4.56 -30.70 -6.69
N PRO A 62 4.70 -29.61 -5.91
CA PRO A 62 4.25 -29.61 -4.53
C PRO A 62 2.75 -29.90 -4.45
N PRO A 63 2.27 -30.48 -3.34
CA PRO A 63 0.85 -30.75 -3.15
C PRO A 63 0.05 -29.45 -3.35
N ARG A 64 -0.94 -29.51 -4.26
CA ARG A 64 -1.73 -28.35 -4.71
C ARG A 64 -2.49 -27.64 -3.59
N PHE A 65 -2.74 -28.35 -2.48
CA PHE A 65 -3.42 -27.82 -1.32
C PHE A 65 -3.00 -28.59 -0.06
N THR A 66 -2.51 -27.86 0.95
CA THR A 66 -2.20 -28.40 2.27
C THR A 66 -2.86 -27.52 3.32
N LEU A 67 -3.46 -28.15 4.34
CA LEU A 67 -4.06 -27.40 5.44
C LEU A 67 -2.94 -26.77 6.28
N PRO A 68 -3.06 -25.48 6.65
CA PRO A 68 -2.04 -24.82 7.45
C PRO A 68 -1.95 -25.46 8.84
N PRO A 69 -0.74 -25.67 9.39
CA PRO A 69 -0.56 -26.16 10.75
C PRO A 69 -1.11 -25.14 11.77
N LYS A 70 -1.48 -25.59 12.97
CA LYS A 70 -2.03 -24.72 14.03
C LYS A 70 -1.14 -23.51 14.35
N SER A 71 0.18 -23.68 14.29
CA SER A 71 1.15 -22.58 14.47
C SER A 71 0.99 -21.49 13.41
N ALA A 72 0.74 -21.87 12.15
CA ALA A 72 0.50 -20.92 11.07
C ALA A 72 -0.79 -20.13 11.27
N LEU A 73 -1.83 -20.74 11.88
CA LEU A 73 -3.06 -20.01 12.22
C LEU A 73 -2.83 -18.94 13.30
N ILE A 74 -2.00 -19.23 14.31
CA ILE A 74 -1.66 -18.25 15.36
C ILE A 74 -0.87 -17.08 14.77
N ILE A 75 0.15 -17.39 13.97
CA ILE A 75 0.95 -16.36 13.28
C ILE A 75 0.05 -15.54 12.35
N GLY A 76 -0.83 -16.20 11.61
CA GLY A 76 -1.82 -15.57 10.74
C GLY A 76 -2.78 -14.66 11.49
N ALA A 77 -3.24 -15.05 12.68
CA ALA A 77 -4.10 -14.22 13.52
C ALA A 77 -3.37 -12.97 14.03
N VAL A 78 -2.10 -13.10 14.45
CA VAL A 78 -1.29 -11.95 14.87
C VAL A 78 -1.06 -11.00 13.69
N GLY A 79 -0.68 -11.54 12.53
CA GLY A 79 -0.52 -10.75 11.30
C GLY A 79 -1.82 -10.09 10.85
N PHE A 80 -2.95 -10.80 10.94
CA PHE A 80 -4.27 -10.25 10.68
C PHE A 80 -4.58 -9.07 11.61
N CYS A 81 -4.38 -9.20 12.92
CA CYS A 81 -4.61 -8.11 13.85
C CYS A 81 -3.74 -6.89 13.53
N ALA A 82 -2.47 -7.11 13.17
CA ALA A 82 -1.56 -6.03 12.80
C ALA A 82 -2.02 -5.30 11.52
N VAL A 83 -2.28 -6.04 10.44
CA VAL A 83 -2.73 -5.48 9.16
C VAL A 83 -4.13 -4.86 9.28
N PHE A 84 -5.02 -5.45 10.08
CA PHE A 84 -6.34 -4.89 10.36
C PHE A 84 -6.24 -3.56 11.10
N ALA A 85 -5.40 -3.48 12.14
CA ALA A 85 -5.20 -2.24 12.89
C ALA A 85 -4.57 -1.16 11.99
N GLU A 86 -3.59 -1.52 11.17
CA GLU A 86 -2.98 -0.63 10.17
C GLU A 86 -4.00 -0.12 9.14
N GLY A 87 -4.75 -1.02 8.51
CA GLY A 87 -5.77 -0.66 7.51
C GLY A 87 -6.89 0.19 8.11
N ALA A 88 -7.42 -0.20 9.26
CA ALA A 88 -8.44 0.58 9.98
C ALA A 88 -7.93 1.99 10.32
N SER A 89 -6.65 2.11 10.71
CA SER A 89 -6.04 3.42 11.00
C SER A 89 -5.95 4.28 9.73
N LEU A 90 -5.52 3.72 8.60
CA LEU A 90 -5.42 4.46 7.34
C LEU A 90 -6.78 4.88 6.78
N ASP A 91 -7.79 4.02 6.88
CA ASP A 91 -9.12 4.28 6.30
C ASP A 91 -9.98 5.21 7.15
N TRP A 92 -9.94 5.06 8.47
CA TRP A 92 -10.86 5.75 9.36
C TRP A 92 -10.30 6.99 10.05
N SER A 93 -8.98 7.16 10.17
CA SER A 93 -8.42 8.28 10.94
C SER A 93 -8.85 9.64 10.37
N ALA A 94 -8.81 9.81 9.05
CA ALA A 94 -9.24 11.05 8.39
C ALA A 94 -10.75 11.31 8.58
N VAL A 95 -11.57 10.27 8.43
CA VAL A 95 -13.03 10.34 8.62
C VAL A 95 -13.35 10.70 10.07
N TYR A 96 -12.73 10.04 11.04
CA TYR A 96 -12.92 10.29 12.47
C TYR A 96 -12.49 11.72 12.85
N LEU A 97 -11.34 12.16 12.37
CA LEU A 97 -10.85 13.52 12.60
C LEU A 97 -11.80 14.59 12.07
N ARG A 98 -12.34 14.40 10.87
CA ARG A 98 -13.28 15.33 10.24
C ARG A 98 -14.66 15.28 10.88
N ASP A 99 -15.26 14.09 10.98
CA ASP A 99 -16.68 13.91 11.28
C ASP A 99 -16.99 13.87 12.78
N ILE A 100 -16.04 13.41 13.61
CA ILE A 100 -16.23 13.28 15.06
C ILE A 100 -15.50 14.40 15.81
N LEU A 101 -14.25 14.69 15.44
CA LEU A 101 -13.44 15.72 16.10
C LEU A 101 -13.57 17.11 15.47
N GLY A 102 -14.25 17.24 14.32
CA GLY A 102 -14.49 18.53 13.66
C GLY A 102 -13.22 19.22 13.14
N SER A 103 -12.18 18.46 12.80
CA SER A 103 -10.93 19.02 12.28
C SER A 103 -11.10 19.55 10.84
N SER A 104 -10.16 20.40 10.41
CA SER A 104 -10.15 20.85 9.02
C SER A 104 -9.75 19.72 8.06
N ASP A 105 -10.20 19.80 6.80
CA ASP A 105 -9.87 18.81 5.76
C ASP A 105 -8.36 18.57 5.62
N GLY A 106 -7.56 19.62 5.78
CA GLY A 106 -6.10 19.52 5.75
C GLY A 106 -5.53 18.71 6.91
N VAL A 107 -6.06 18.88 8.13
CA VAL A 107 -5.64 18.11 9.32
C VAL A 107 -6.11 16.66 9.22
N ALA A 108 -7.33 16.43 8.76
CA ALA A 108 -7.84 15.09 8.48
C ALA A 108 -6.96 14.37 7.44
N ALA A 109 -6.61 15.02 6.33
CA ALA A 109 -5.73 14.47 5.31
C ALA A 109 -4.30 14.20 5.83
N ALA A 110 -3.76 15.09 6.66
CA ALA A 110 -2.41 14.97 7.22
C ALA A 110 -2.22 13.72 8.10
N SER A 111 -3.29 13.16 8.66
CA SER A 111 -3.22 11.92 9.46
C SER A 111 -2.64 10.73 8.68
N THR A 112 -2.99 10.60 7.40
CA THR A 112 -2.46 9.56 6.50
C THR A 112 -0.96 9.74 6.28
N THR A 113 -0.53 10.98 6.04
CA THR A 113 0.88 11.32 5.84
C THR A 113 1.70 11.08 7.12
N ALA A 114 1.17 11.45 8.28
CA ALA A 114 1.81 11.20 9.57
C ALA A 114 1.99 9.69 9.82
N PHE A 115 0.97 8.88 9.55
CA PHE A 115 1.07 7.42 9.64
C PHE A 115 2.15 6.86 8.71
N ALA A 116 2.11 7.22 7.42
CA ALA A 116 3.09 6.78 6.43
C ALA A 116 4.53 7.18 6.79
N LEU A 117 4.73 8.37 7.36
CA LEU A 117 6.04 8.82 7.84
C LEU A 117 6.55 7.97 9.00
N THR A 118 5.70 7.64 9.99
CA THR A 118 6.11 6.78 11.11
C THR A 118 6.52 5.39 10.62
N MET A 119 5.80 4.83 9.64
CA MET A 119 6.13 3.55 9.01
C MET A 119 7.41 3.60 8.16
N ALA A 120 7.70 4.73 7.52
CA ALA A 120 8.91 4.88 6.70
C ALA A 120 10.18 5.06 7.54
N VAL A 121 10.05 5.56 8.78
CA VAL A 121 11.17 5.77 9.72
C VAL A 121 11.50 4.49 10.51
N ALA A 122 10.52 3.59 10.70
CA ALA A 122 10.68 2.32 11.40
C ALA A 122 11.45 1.27 10.58
#